data_AF-A0A1Y6CGR0-F1
#
_entry.id   AF-A0A1Y6CGR0-F1
#
_cell.length_a   1.000
_cell.length_b   1.000
_cell.length_c   1.000
_cell.angle_alpha   90.00
_cell.angle_beta   90.00
_cell.angle_gamma   90.00
#
_symmetry.space_group_name_H-M   'P 1'
#
loop_
_entity.id
_entity.type
_entity.pdbx_description
1 polymer ?
#
loop_
_entity_poly.entity_id
_entity_poly.type
_entity_poly.pdbx_seq_one_letter_code
_entity_poly.pdbx_strand_id
1 'polypeptide(L)'
;MKKLFVFIVCLFALVACSDGGVPANNSTSIEAELKSNGNWPYQIQGVLDIVEAGGYEDTEYPGWAVGGLVREGDEFGVSISIGEGVVAAAGIDIDSRKLVTVWLGAPKKEFGVLTYPVERISSN
;
A
#
# COMPACT_ATOMS: atom_id res chain seq x y z
N MET A 1 -43.79 -35.40 -15.85
CA MET A 1 -42.78 -35.32 -14.78
C MET A 1 -41.51 -34.70 -15.35
N LYS A 2 -40.75 -34.00 -14.50
CA LYS A 2 -39.45 -33.32 -14.70
C LYS A 2 -39.52 -31.88 -15.22
N LYS A 3 -39.01 -31.01 -14.35
CA LYS A 3 -39.16 -29.57 -14.26
C LYS A 3 -38.01 -28.90 -15.02
N LEU A 4 -38.38 -27.92 -15.84
CA LEU A 4 -37.49 -26.95 -16.47
C LEU A 4 -37.03 -25.96 -15.38
N PHE A 5 -35.73 -25.90 -15.10
CA PHE A 5 -35.15 -24.85 -14.26
C PHE A 5 -34.89 -23.63 -15.14
N VAL A 6 -35.76 -22.63 -15.04
CA VAL A 6 -35.50 -21.28 -15.55
C VAL A 6 -35.21 -20.42 -14.33
N PHE A 7 -33.95 -20.00 -14.17
CA PHE A 7 -33.58 -19.00 -13.18
C PHE A 7 -33.94 -17.63 -13.75
N ILE A 8 -35.10 -17.12 -13.33
CA ILE A 8 -35.55 -15.75 -13.61
C ILE A 8 -34.95 -14.83 -12.55
N VAL A 9 -34.07 -13.95 -13.00
CA VAL A 9 -33.67 -12.74 -12.30
C VAL A 9 -34.89 -11.82 -12.21
N CYS A 10 -35.30 -11.46 -11.00
CA CYS A 10 -36.08 -10.23 -10.76
C CYS A 10 -35.93 -9.76 -9.31
N LEU A 11 -35.03 -8.78 -9.16
CA LEU A 11 -35.14 -7.57 -8.36
C LEU A 11 -36.36 -7.45 -7.43
N PHE A 12 -36.09 -7.24 -6.13
CA PHE A 12 -36.86 -6.30 -5.32
C PHE A 12 -35.90 -5.40 -4.57
N ALA A 13 -35.86 -4.15 -5.02
CA ALA A 13 -35.40 -3.02 -4.23
C ALA A 13 -36.43 -2.66 -3.14
N LEU A 14 -36.02 -1.74 -2.25
CA LEU A 14 -36.76 -0.97 -1.23
C LEU A 14 -36.41 -1.41 0.21
N VAL A 15 -36.03 -0.57 1.19
CA VAL A 15 -36.15 0.89 1.36
C VAL A 15 -35.31 1.42 2.54
N ALA A 16 -34.92 2.70 2.44
CA ALA A 16 -34.47 3.69 3.46
C ALA A 16 -33.12 3.45 4.17
N CYS A 17 -32.08 4.24 3.89
CA CYS A 17 -31.84 5.60 4.41
C CYS A 17 -31.89 5.68 5.95
N SER A 18 -30.79 5.30 6.59
CA SER A 18 -30.30 6.10 7.72
C SER A 18 -29.19 6.99 7.18
N ASP A 19 -29.26 8.27 7.52
CA ASP A 19 -28.21 9.29 7.39
C ASP A 19 -26.89 8.84 8.03
N GLY A 20 -26.20 7.95 7.34
CA GLY A 20 -24.77 7.78 7.39
C GLY A 20 -24.28 8.06 5.99
N GLY A 21 -24.57 9.25 5.47
CA GLY A 21 -23.70 9.83 4.47
C GLY A 21 -22.32 9.82 5.11
N VAL A 22 -21.55 8.77 4.84
CA VAL A 22 -20.11 8.80 5.04
C VAL A 22 -19.74 10.04 4.26
N PRO A 23 -19.28 11.12 4.93
CA PRO A 23 -18.89 12.29 4.18
C PRO A 23 -17.92 11.75 3.13
N ALA A 24 -18.13 12.12 1.87
CA ALA A 24 -17.09 12.08 0.85
C ALA A 24 -15.99 13.07 1.28
N ASN A 25 -15.42 12.82 2.44
CA ASN A 25 -14.13 13.26 2.89
C ASN A 25 -13.20 12.53 1.93
N ASN A 26 -12.78 13.20 0.87
CA ASN A 26 -11.37 13.44 0.54
C ASN A 26 -10.34 12.34 0.86
N SER A 27 -10.70 11.06 0.85
CA SER A 27 -9.78 9.94 0.86
C SER A 27 -9.11 9.88 -0.50
N THR A 28 -8.24 10.86 -0.76
CA THR A 28 -7.21 10.73 -1.78
C THR A 28 -6.36 9.57 -1.33
N SER A 29 -6.32 8.49 -2.13
CA SER A 29 -5.45 7.36 -1.85
C SER A 29 -4.05 7.86 -1.51
N ILE A 30 -3.34 7.18 -0.61
CA ILE A 30 -1.92 7.46 -0.33
C ILE A 30 -1.12 7.74 -1.60
N GLU A 31 -1.40 7.03 -2.69
CA GLU A 31 -0.75 7.23 -3.99
C GLU A 31 -1.02 8.62 -4.59
N ALA A 32 -2.27 9.11 -4.54
CA ALA A 32 -2.63 10.44 -5.04
C ALA A 32 -2.01 11.55 -4.19
N GLU A 33 -1.99 11.36 -2.87
CA GLU A 33 -1.32 12.28 -1.94
C GLU A 33 0.18 12.38 -2.25
N LEU A 34 0.86 11.24 -2.32
CA LEU A 34 2.31 11.19 -2.57
C LEU A 34 2.70 11.72 -3.95
N LYS A 35 1.88 11.50 -4.99
CA LYS A 35 2.10 12.05 -6.35
C LYS A 35 2.09 13.58 -6.40
N SER A 36 1.32 14.22 -5.51
CA SER A 36 1.20 15.68 -5.45
C SER A 36 2.12 16.31 -4.40
N ASN A 37 2.80 15.50 -3.61
CA ASN A 37 3.67 15.94 -2.53
C ASN A 37 5.05 16.41 -3.04
N GLY A 38 5.42 17.64 -2.68
CA GLY A 38 6.73 18.22 -2.95
C GLY A 38 7.71 18.12 -1.78
N ASN A 39 7.26 17.70 -0.59
CA ASN A 39 8.03 17.74 0.65
C ASN A 39 8.51 16.34 1.05
N TRP A 40 9.82 16.12 0.99
CA TRP A 40 10.45 14.84 1.31
C TRP A 40 11.49 15.03 2.42
N PRO A 41 11.68 14.05 3.33
CA PRO A 41 10.97 12.79 3.40
C PRO A 41 9.52 12.94 3.90
N TYR A 42 8.63 12.09 3.38
CA TYR A 42 7.23 12.06 3.78
C TYR A 42 7.01 10.97 4.82
N GLN A 43 6.51 11.35 6.00
CA GLN A 43 6.25 10.43 7.10
C GLN A 43 4.86 9.84 6.98
N ILE A 44 4.76 8.52 7.15
CA ILE A 44 3.49 7.82 7.14
C ILE A 44 3.48 6.65 8.11
N GLN A 45 2.38 6.48 8.82
CA GLN A 45 2.09 5.26 9.57
C GLN A 45 1.27 4.31 8.68
N GLY A 46 1.70 3.06 8.59
CA GLY A 46 1.04 2.08 7.74
C GLY A 46 1.47 0.66 8.03
N VAL A 47 0.73 -0.27 7.47
CA VAL A 47 1.07 -1.68 7.48
C VAL A 47 2.06 -1.93 6.35
N LEU A 48 3.25 -2.32 6.75
CA LEU A 48 4.37 -2.66 5.88
C LEU A 48 4.34 -4.16 5.60
N ASP A 49 4.38 -4.51 4.31
CA ASP A 49 4.51 -5.88 3.81
C ASP A 49 5.79 -5.94 2.95
N ILE A 50 6.76 -6.75 3.37
CA ILE A 50 8.10 -6.80 2.75
C ILE A 50 8.45 -8.22 2.34
N VAL A 51 9.05 -8.33 1.17
CA VAL A 51 9.66 -9.56 0.65
C VAL A 51 11.11 -9.30 0.33
N GLU A 52 11.94 -10.33 0.42
CA GLU A 52 13.32 -10.25 -0.05
C GLU A 52 13.32 -9.91 -1.54
N ALA A 53 14.23 -9.03 -1.96
CA ALA A 53 14.37 -8.67 -3.37
C ALA A 53 15.07 -9.81 -4.16
N GLY A 54 14.47 -11.00 -4.17
CA GLY A 54 15.02 -12.17 -4.84
C GLY A 54 15.20 -11.94 -6.36
N GLY A 55 16.43 -12.08 -6.85
CA GLY A 55 16.75 -11.96 -8.28
C GLY A 55 16.92 -10.53 -8.81
N TYR A 56 16.90 -9.52 -7.93
CA TYR A 56 17.21 -8.13 -8.27
C TYR A 56 18.69 -7.76 -8.02
N GLU A 57 19.52 -8.72 -7.61
CA GLU A 57 20.95 -8.54 -7.31
C GLU A 57 21.77 -7.97 -8.50
N ASP A 58 21.28 -8.15 -9.74
CA ASP A 58 21.90 -7.68 -10.99
C ASP A 58 21.21 -6.43 -11.59
N THR A 59 20.26 -5.83 -10.88
CA THR A 59 19.52 -4.65 -11.35
C THR A 59 19.73 -3.48 -10.42
N GLU A 60 19.58 -2.25 -10.94
CA GLU A 60 19.85 -0.93 -10.32
C GLU A 60 19.07 -0.62 -9.02
N TYR A 61 18.60 -1.62 -8.29
CA TYR A 61 17.90 -1.53 -7.03
C TYR A 61 18.87 -1.79 -5.89
N PRO A 62 19.50 -0.76 -5.30
CA PRO A 62 20.36 -0.92 -4.13
C PRO A 62 19.57 -1.27 -2.84
N GLY A 63 18.35 -1.81 -2.98
CA GLY A 63 17.48 -2.22 -1.89
C GLY A 63 17.58 -3.72 -1.64
N TRP A 64 17.70 -4.11 -0.38
CA TRP A 64 17.72 -5.51 0.03
C TRP A 64 16.31 -6.12 0.08
N ALA A 65 15.28 -5.27 0.24
CA ALA A 65 13.87 -5.68 0.26
C ALA A 65 12.99 -4.74 -0.57
N VAL A 66 11.91 -5.29 -1.13
CA VAL A 66 10.84 -4.54 -1.80
C VAL A 66 9.50 -4.89 -1.16
N GLY A 67 8.52 -4.01 -1.28
CA GLY A 67 7.27 -4.22 -0.58
C GLY A 67 6.15 -3.27 -0.94
N GLY A 68 5.06 -3.44 -0.19
CA GLY A 68 3.90 -2.56 -0.19
C GLY A 68 3.75 -1.86 1.15
N LEU A 69 3.35 -0.59 1.12
CA LEU A 69 2.93 0.15 2.30
C LEU A 69 1.48 0.58 2.14
N VAL A 70 0.62 0.13 3.06
CA VAL A 70 -0.82 0.45 3.08
C VAL A 70 -1.13 1.24 4.35
N ARG A 71 -1.71 2.43 4.22
CA ARG A 71 -2.20 3.20 5.37
C ARG A 71 -3.41 2.47 5.98
N GLU A 72 -3.55 2.52 7.30
CA GLU A 72 -4.72 1.91 7.94
C GLU A 72 -6.01 2.56 7.41
N GLY A 73 -6.91 1.74 6.87
CA GLY A 73 -8.16 2.20 6.25
C GLY A 73 -8.09 2.45 4.74
N ASP A 74 -6.90 2.43 4.12
CA ASP A 74 -6.76 2.55 2.67
C ASP A 74 -6.95 1.18 1.98
N GLU A 75 -7.60 1.18 0.81
CA GLU A 75 -7.76 -0.03 -0.03
C GLU A 75 -6.50 -0.33 -0.87
N PHE A 76 -5.68 0.67 -1.17
CA PHE A 76 -4.52 0.57 -2.06
C PHE A 76 -3.25 1.07 -1.37
N GLY A 77 -2.15 0.32 -1.53
CA GLY A 77 -0.83 0.70 -1.02
C GLY A 77 0.07 1.32 -2.08
N VAL A 78 1.27 1.74 -1.66
CA VAL A 78 2.35 2.16 -2.57
C VAL A 78 3.49 1.17 -2.57
N SER A 79 4.16 1.04 -3.72
CA SER A 79 5.39 0.26 -3.87
C SER A 79 6.57 0.99 -3.23
N ILE A 80 7.35 0.27 -2.45
CA ILE A 80 8.50 0.79 -1.73
C ILE A 80 9.76 -0.05 -1.99
N SER A 81 10.93 0.57 -1.84
CA SER A 81 12.23 -0.11 -1.83
C SER A 81 12.99 0.22 -0.57
N ILE A 82 13.62 -0.79 0.04
CA ILE A 82 14.25 -0.67 1.37
C ILE A 82 15.70 -1.13 1.28
N GLY A 83 16.63 -0.26 1.68
CA GLY A 83 18.06 -0.58 1.76
C GLY A 83 18.38 -1.55 2.90
N GLU A 84 19.43 -2.37 2.73
CA GLU A 84 19.91 -3.34 3.73
C GLU A 84 20.12 -2.68 5.11
N GLY A 85 20.79 -1.53 5.14
CA GLY A 85 21.05 -0.79 6.38
C GLY A 85 19.77 -0.32 7.09
N VAL A 86 18.69 -0.06 6.34
CA VAL A 86 17.40 0.34 6.92
C VAL A 86 16.69 -0.87 7.53
N VAL A 87 16.72 -2.03 6.85
CA VAL A 87 16.17 -3.28 7.40
C VAL A 87 16.91 -3.67 8.69
N ALA A 88 18.25 -3.66 8.64
CA ALA A 88 19.09 -3.99 9.79
C ALA A 88 18.88 -3.04 10.98
N ALA A 89 18.81 -1.73 10.73
CA ALA A 89 18.59 -0.73 11.79
C ALA A 89 17.19 -0.82 12.40
N ALA A 90 16.17 -1.15 11.61
CA ALA A 90 14.79 -1.24 12.08
C ALA A 90 14.45 -2.59 12.74
N GLY A 91 15.29 -3.61 12.57
CA GLY A 91 15.07 -4.94 13.12
C GLY A 91 13.78 -5.59 12.62
N ILE A 92 13.45 -5.39 11.33
CA ILE A 92 12.24 -5.91 10.72
C ILE A 92 12.52 -7.29 10.15
N ASP A 93 11.62 -8.23 10.42
CA ASP A 93 11.66 -9.56 9.84
C ASP A 93 11.08 -9.53 8.42
N ILE A 94 11.82 -10.07 7.44
CA ILE A 94 11.30 -10.21 6.08
C ILE A 94 10.15 -11.22 6.09
N ASP A 95 9.23 -11.11 5.13
CA ASP A 95 8.02 -11.95 5.03
C ASP A 95 7.04 -11.75 6.19
N SER A 96 7.17 -10.61 6.91
CA SER A 96 6.27 -10.23 7.98
C SER A 96 5.47 -8.97 7.64
N ARG A 97 4.22 -8.94 8.13
CA ARG A 97 3.30 -7.80 7.99
C ARG A 97 3.21 -7.07 9.33
N LYS A 98 3.71 -5.83 9.40
CA LYS A 98 3.81 -5.08 10.67
C LYS A 98 3.32 -3.63 10.52
N LEU A 99 2.61 -3.12 11.53
CA LEU A 99 2.30 -1.70 11.63
C LEU A 99 3.56 -0.93 12.05
N VAL A 100 3.98 0.01 11.23
CA VAL A 100 5.22 0.79 11.42
C VAL A 100 5.00 2.24 11.02
N THR A 101 5.93 3.10 11.42
CA THR A 101 6.09 4.43 10.82
C THR A 101 7.24 4.40 9.83
N VAL A 102 6.99 4.82 8.60
CA VAL A 102 7.94 4.85 7.48
C VAL A 102 8.18 6.29 7.06
N TRP A 103 9.44 6.63 6.76
CA TRP A 103 9.80 7.89 6.11
C TRP A 103 10.19 7.59 4.66
N LEU A 104 9.30 7.96 3.74
CA LEU A 104 9.50 7.78 2.31
C LEU A 104 10.34 8.92 1.75
N GLY A 105 11.31 8.60 0.91
CA GLY A 105 11.99 9.57 0.05
C GLY A 105 11.18 9.85 -1.22
N ALA A 106 11.65 10.83 -2.01
CA ALA A 106 11.02 11.19 -3.27
C ALA A 106 10.95 9.97 -4.23
N PRO A 107 9.82 9.77 -4.94
CA PRO A 107 9.64 8.59 -5.78
C PRO A 107 10.62 8.59 -6.94
N LYS A 108 11.03 7.38 -7.31
CA LYS A 108 11.75 7.10 -8.56
C LYS A 108 10.79 6.40 -9.52
N LYS A 109 10.89 6.73 -10.81
CA LYS A 109 10.11 6.05 -11.85
C LYS A 109 10.98 5.01 -12.53
N GLU A 110 10.61 3.74 -12.39
CA GLU A 110 11.36 2.59 -12.86
C GLU A 110 10.40 1.62 -13.54
N PHE A 111 10.71 1.20 -14.78
CA PHE A 111 9.86 0.29 -15.57
C PHE A 111 8.37 0.70 -15.67
N GLY A 112 8.10 2.00 -15.59
CA GLY A 112 6.73 2.54 -15.63
C GLY A 112 6.01 2.59 -14.29
N VAL A 113 6.64 2.10 -13.22
CA VAL A 113 6.11 2.09 -11.84
C VAL A 113 6.81 3.18 -11.02
N LEU A 114 6.06 3.81 -10.11
CA LEU A 114 6.63 4.72 -9.11
C LEU A 114 6.96 3.93 -7.85
N THR A 115 8.24 3.94 -7.47
CA THR A 115 8.74 3.27 -6.26
C THR A 115 9.28 4.32 -5.31
N TYR A 116 8.86 4.26 -4.04
CA TYR A 116 9.29 5.19 -3.01
C TYR A 116 10.43 4.55 -2.18
N PRO A 117 11.65 5.12 -2.17
CA PRO A 117 12.71 4.62 -1.32
C PRO A 117 12.35 4.85 0.15
N VAL A 118 12.70 3.91 1.01
CA VAL A 118 12.52 4.04 2.45
C VAL A 118 13.80 4.53 3.09
N GLU A 119 13.76 5.72 3.67
CA GLU A 119 14.91 6.35 4.33
C GLU A 119 15.04 5.89 5.79
N ARG A 120 13.91 5.59 6.44
CA ARG A 120 13.86 5.17 7.84
C ARG A 120 12.57 4.42 8.14
N ILE A 121 12.65 3.47 9.06
CA ILE A 121 11.49 2.79 9.65
C ILE A 121 11.60 2.85 11.18
N SER A 122 10.47 3.07 11.85
CA SER A 122 10.32 2.91 13.30
C SER A 122 9.19 1.92 13.54
N SER A 123 9.48 0.85 14.26
CA SER A 123 8.42 0.03 14.86
C SER A 123 8.03 0.64 16.19
N ASN A 124 6.72 0.73 16.44
CA ASN A 124 6.22 1.05 17.78
C ASN A 124 6.45 -0.12 18.73
#